data_AF-A0A2E6HY01-F1
#
_entry.id   AF-A0A2E6HY01-F1
#
_cell.length_a   1.000
_cell.length_b   1.000
_cell.length_c   1.000
_cell.angle_alpha   90.00
_cell.angle_beta   90.00
_cell.angle_gamma   90.00
#
_symmetry.space_group_name_H-M   'P 1'
#
loop_
_entity.id
_entity.type
_entity.pdbx_description
1 polymer ?
#
loop_
_entity_poly.entity_id
_entity_poly.type
_entity_poly.pdbx_seq_one_letter_code
_entity_poly.pdbx_strand_id
1 'polypeptide(L)'
;MKKTITWTSPGDSKPALSRRAFQEFIFSWYDENGREFRWRKTQDPYEILVAEFLLQKTHVRKVPEVYEIFLSLWPRIDDLATADHERVEGVVGQLGFRYRAQRLVATARTVLDSYSGVIPRDYNELLCLPGVGPYIATAVSVFAFGERRVVVDTNVIKILEHFFGFRSSKPRPRTDKAVWEFADSLAPSSRVQDFNWGLLDYSAAEL
;
A
#
# COMPACT_ATOMS: atom_id res chain seq x y z
N MET A 1 14.58 23.96 22.15
CA MET A 1 14.02 22.95 23.10
C MET A 1 12.85 22.24 22.42
N LYS A 2 13.00 20.96 22.08
CA LYS A 2 11.92 20.15 21.47
C LYS A 2 10.95 19.73 22.57
N LYS A 3 9.69 20.17 22.52
CA LYS A 3 8.65 19.71 23.45
C LYS A 3 8.33 18.25 23.14
N THR A 4 8.72 17.35 24.04
CA THR A 4 8.26 15.96 24.05
C THR A 4 6.78 15.96 24.43
N ILE A 5 5.92 15.64 23.47
CA ILE A 5 4.49 15.43 23.74
C ILE A 5 4.35 14.03 24.33
N THR A 6 4.20 13.95 25.64
CA THR A 6 3.72 12.74 26.32
C THR A 6 2.21 12.71 26.22
N TRP A 7 1.66 11.65 25.64
CA TRP A 7 0.21 11.45 25.49
C TRP A 7 -0.23 10.29 26.39
N THR A 8 -1.26 10.51 27.18
CA THR A 8 -1.91 9.50 28.03
C THR A 8 -3.41 9.53 27.79
N SER A 9 -3.98 8.43 27.31
CA SER A 9 -5.44 8.20 27.34
C SER A 9 -5.89 7.87 28.77
N PRO A 10 -7.06 8.33 29.21
CA PRO A 10 -7.69 7.86 30.44
C PRO A 10 -8.49 6.58 30.17
N GLY A 11 -8.13 5.50 30.87
CA GLY A 11 -8.86 4.23 30.89
C GLY A 11 -8.09 3.09 30.21
N ASP A 12 -7.75 2.06 31.00
CA ASP A 12 -7.01 0.84 30.67
C ASP A 12 -5.50 0.99 30.42
N SER A 13 -4.78 0.74 31.51
CA SER A 13 -3.33 0.80 31.69
C SER A 13 -2.57 -0.28 30.90
N LYS A 14 -2.45 -0.10 29.58
CA LYS A 14 -1.25 -0.53 28.86
C LYS A 14 -0.33 0.70 28.74
N PRO A 15 0.96 0.63 29.14
CA PRO A 15 1.86 1.74 28.90
C PRO A 15 1.85 2.05 27.40
N ALA A 16 1.51 3.28 27.03
CA ALA A 16 1.48 3.70 25.63
C ALA A 16 2.87 3.44 25.04
N LEU A 17 2.95 2.50 24.09
CA LEU A 17 4.21 2.20 23.40
C LEU A 17 4.68 3.50 22.74
N SER A 18 5.91 3.93 23.08
CA SER A 18 6.49 5.07 22.41
C SER A 18 6.57 4.79 20.90
N ARG A 19 6.48 5.83 20.06
CA ARG A 19 6.62 5.69 18.60
C ARG A 19 7.85 4.86 18.21
N ARG A 20 8.97 5.11 18.89
CA ARG A 20 10.23 4.39 18.65
C ARG A 20 10.13 2.92 19.04
N ALA A 21 9.59 2.61 20.22
CA ALA A 21 9.42 1.24 20.66
C ALA A 21 8.48 0.45 19.73
N PHE A 22 7.43 1.10 19.23
CA PHE A 22 6.53 0.49 18.24
C PHE A 22 7.24 0.23 16.89
N GLN A 23 8.03 1.18 16.40
CA GLN A 23 8.84 0.98 15.19
C GLN A 23 9.81 -0.19 15.35
N GLU A 24 10.55 -0.22 16.46
CA GLU A 24 11.51 -1.30 16.78
C GLU A 24 10.80 -2.66 16.88
N PHE A 25 9.61 -2.70 17.50
CA PHE A 25 8.78 -3.91 17.54
C PHE A 25 8.40 -4.41 16.15
N ILE A 26 7.88 -3.54 15.28
CA ILE A 26 7.49 -3.92 13.91
C ILE A 26 8.71 -4.36 13.09
N PHE A 27 9.85 -3.69 13.22
CA PHE A 27 11.08 -4.10 12.55
C PHE A 27 11.56 -5.47 13.02
N SER A 28 11.64 -5.69 14.33
CA SER A 28 12.06 -6.99 14.89
C SER A 28 11.15 -8.10 14.41
N TRP A 29 9.83 -7.89 14.42
CA TRP A 29 8.88 -8.88 13.95
C TRP A 29 9.03 -9.13 12.45
N TYR A 30 9.20 -8.09 11.63
CA TYR A 30 9.36 -8.23 10.17
C TYR A 30 10.67 -8.90 9.78
N ASP A 31 11.77 -8.62 10.48
CA ASP A 31 13.06 -9.24 10.22
C ASP A 31 13.01 -10.77 10.48
N GLU A 32 12.14 -11.24 11.38
CA GLU A 32 11.95 -12.66 11.69
C GLU A 32 10.84 -13.36 10.88
N ASN A 33 9.76 -12.63 10.54
CA ASN A 33 8.51 -13.21 10.01
C ASN A 33 8.09 -12.66 8.64
N GLY A 34 8.85 -11.72 8.08
CA GLY A 34 8.53 -11.03 6.84
C GLY A 34 8.33 -11.98 5.67
N ARG A 35 7.28 -11.74 4.89
CA ARG A 35 6.98 -12.55 3.70
C ARG A 35 7.74 -12.03 2.49
N GLU A 36 8.21 -12.96 1.67
CA GLU A 36 8.85 -12.61 0.40
C GLU A 36 7.87 -12.69 -0.77
N PHE A 37 7.83 -11.62 -1.58
CA PHE A 37 7.12 -11.59 -2.85
C PHE A 37 7.96 -10.82 -3.89
N ARG A 38 7.85 -11.17 -5.19
CA ARG A 38 8.64 -10.50 -6.25
C ARG A 38 8.43 -8.99 -6.27
N TRP A 39 7.18 -8.52 -6.12
CA TRP A 39 6.86 -7.09 -6.08
C TRP A 39 7.44 -6.35 -4.86
N ARG A 40 7.98 -7.04 -3.86
CA ARG A 40 8.73 -6.42 -2.75
C ARG A 40 10.23 -6.27 -3.04
N LYS A 41 10.72 -6.86 -4.13
CA LYS A 41 12.13 -6.86 -4.56
C LYS A 41 12.39 -5.87 -5.71
N THR A 42 11.41 -5.04 -6.04
CA THR A 42 11.46 -4.03 -7.11
C THR A 42 11.11 -2.66 -6.55
N GLN A 43 11.63 -1.61 -7.19
CA GLN A 43 11.23 -0.22 -6.96
C GLN A 43 10.61 0.38 -8.23
N ASP A 44 10.37 -0.44 -9.25
CA ASP A 44 9.73 0.00 -10.48
C ASP A 44 8.28 0.42 -10.19
N PRO A 45 7.88 1.67 -10.46
CA PRO A 45 6.53 2.15 -10.17
C PRO A 45 5.44 1.39 -10.91
N TYR A 46 5.70 0.90 -12.12
CA TYR A 46 4.74 0.14 -12.93
C TYR A 46 4.53 -1.25 -12.34
N GLU A 47 5.62 -1.95 -12.02
CA GLU A 47 5.54 -3.26 -11.38
C GLU A 47 4.81 -3.20 -10.02
N ILE A 48 5.05 -2.14 -9.22
CA ILE A 48 4.37 -1.93 -7.94
C ILE A 48 2.89 -1.61 -8.16
N LEU A 49 2.57 -0.70 -9.08
CA LEU A 49 1.19 -0.34 -9.41
C LEU A 49 0.39 -1.58 -9.83
N VAL A 50 0.95 -2.41 -10.71
CA VAL A 50 0.34 -3.67 -11.14
C VAL A 50 0.08 -4.59 -9.94
N ALA A 51 1.08 -4.82 -9.09
CA ALA A 51 0.93 -5.65 -7.90
C ALA A 51 -0.22 -5.16 -7.00
N GLU A 52 -0.31 -3.85 -6.74
CA GLU A 52 -1.36 -3.28 -5.91
C GLU A 52 -2.76 -3.44 -6.50
N PHE A 53 -2.92 -3.31 -7.82
CA PHE A 53 -4.19 -3.63 -8.50
C PHE A 53 -4.55 -5.11 -8.36
N LEU A 54 -3.59 -6.01 -8.57
CA LEU A 54 -3.82 -7.45 -8.48
C LEU A 54 -4.12 -7.91 -7.05
N LEU A 55 -3.59 -7.23 -6.03
CA LEU A 55 -3.84 -7.53 -4.61
C LEU A 55 -5.23 -7.07 -4.12
N GLN A 56 -5.91 -6.17 -4.83
CA GLN A 56 -7.24 -5.68 -4.41
C GLN A 56 -8.27 -6.81 -4.29
N LYS A 57 -8.80 -7.00 -3.07
CA LYS A 57 -9.88 -7.96 -2.79
C LYS A 57 -9.59 -9.39 -3.27
N THR A 58 -8.32 -9.82 -3.23
CA THR A 58 -7.94 -11.21 -3.49
C THR A 58 -7.05 -11.74 -2.38
N HIS A 59 -6.87 -13.06 -2.35
CA HIS A 59 -5.93 -13.69 -1.44
C HIS A 59 -4.51 -13.63 -2.02
N VAL A 60 -3.55 -13.11 -1.25
CA VAL A 60 -2.17 -12.89 -1.69
C VAL A 60 -1.53 -14.12 -2.35
N ARG A 61 -1.81 -15.33 -1.86
CA ARG A 61 -1.27 -16.60 -2.40
C ARG A 61 -1.59 -16.86 -3.89
N LYS A 62 -2.63 -16.22 -4.44
CA LYS A 62 -3.01 -16.37 -5.86
C LYS A 62 -2.29 -15.39 -6.79
N VAL A 63 -1.75 -14.31 -6.23
CA VAL A 63 -1.21 -13.19 -7.01
C VAL A 63 0.14 -13.50 -7.69
N PRO A 64 1.09 -14.24 -7.09
CA PRO A 64 2.42 -14.45 -7.69
C PRO A 64 2.38 -14.93 -9.13
N GLU A 65 1.65 -16.01 -9.42
CA GLU A 65 1.57 -16.58 -10.76
C GLU A 65 0.98 -15.60 -11.78
N VAL A 66 -0.14 -14.96 -11.43
CA VAL A 66 -0.80 -13.98 -12.32
C VAL A 66 0.08 -12.76 -12.54
N TYR A 67 0.83 -12.33 -11.54
CA TYR A 67 1.75 -11.20 -11.62
C TYR A 67 2.92 -11.48 -12.57
N GLU A 68 3.55 -12.66 -12.50
CA GLU A 68 4.60 -13.06 -13.45
C GLU A 68 4.07 -13.10 -14.89
N ILE A 69 2.91 -13.75 -15.09
CA ILE A 69 2.28 -13.84 -16.41
C ILE A 69 1.98 -12.43 -16.93
N PHE A 70 1.40 -11.57 -16.10
CA PHE A 70 1.03 -10.21 -16.49
C PHE A 70 2.24 -9.40 -16.95
N LEU A 71 3.34 -9.40 -16.18
CA LEU A 71 4.55 -8.66 -16.55
C LEU A 71 5.30 -9.29 -17.71
N SER A 72 5.17 -10.59 -17.97
CA SER A 72 5.73 -11.22 -19.18
C SER A 72 5.01 -10.78 -20.46
N LEU A 73 3.70 -10.49 -20.36
CA LEU A 73 2.87 -10.08 -21.50
C LEU A 73 2.91 -8.58 -21.75
N TRP A 74 2.92 -7.80 -20.67
CA TRP A 74 2.96 -6.34 -20.68
C TRP A 74 4.09 -5.87 -19.77
N PRO A 75 5.36 -5.97 -20.21
CA PRO A 75 6.52 -5.62 -19.39
C PRO A 75 6.61 -4.12 -19.11
N ARG A 76 5.97 -3.28 -19.93
CA ARG A 76 5.96 -1.83 -19.76
C ARG A 76 4.55 -1.25 -19.82
N ILE A 77 4.40 -0.02 -19.33
CA ILE A 77 3.10 0.64 -19.27
C ILE A 77 2.53 0.98 -20.65
N ASP A 78 3.37 1.21 -21.66
CA ASP A 78 3.00 1.40 -23.06
C ASP A 78 2.44 0.12 -23.70
N ASP A 79 3.00 -1.04 -23.33
CA ASP A 79 2.44 -2.35 -23.73
C ASP A 79 1.05 -2.54 -23.14
N LEU A 80 0.84 -2.16 -21.86
CA LEU A 80 -0.45 -2.28 -21.20
C LEU A 80 -1.48 -1.26 -21.75
N ALA A 81 -1.04 -0.05 -22.09
CA ALA A 81 -1.93 1.00 -22.60
C ALA A 81 -2.55 0.63 -23.96
N THR A 82 -1.79 -0.12 -24.78
CA THR A 82 -2.19 -0.59 -26.11
C THR A 82 -2.78 -2.01 -26.10
N ALA A 83 -2.79 -2.67 -24.95
CA ALA A 83 -3.27 -4.03 -24.79
C ALA A 83 -4.76 -4.19 -25.15
N ASP A 84 -5.08 -5.32 -25.76
CA ASP A 84 -6.45 -5.76 -25.92
C ASP A 84 -7.10 -6.03 -24.55
N HIS A 85 -8.27 -5.44 -24.32
CA HIS A 85 -8.95 -5.50 -23.02
C HIS A 85 -9.36 -6.93 -22.66
N GLU A 86 -9.84 -7.73 -23.62
CA GLU A 86 -10.25 -9.12 -23.36
C GLU A 86 -9.07 -9.98 -22.94
N ARG A 87 -7.89 -9.75 -23.55
CA ARG A 87 -6.66 -10.42 -23.14
C ARG A 87 -6.24 -10.05 -21.71
N VAL A 88 -6.30 -8.77 -21.34
CA VAL A 88 -6.01 -8.33 -19.96
C VAL A 88 -7.00 -8.94 -18.99
N GLU A 89 -8.30 -8.93 -19.33
CA GLU A 89 -9.35 -9.55 -18.51
C GLU A 89 -9.15 -11.06 -18.34
N GLY A 90 -8.73 -11.78 -19.38
CA GLY A 90 -8.45 -13.21 -19.33
C GLY A 90 -7.33 -13.57 -18.34
N VAL A 91 -6.32 -12.70 -18.20
CA VAL A 91 -5.22 -12.89 -17.24
C VAL A 91 -5.68 -12.54 -15.82
N VAL A 92 -6.14 -11.31 -15.60
CA VAL A 92 -6.45 -10.83 -14.23
C VAL A 92 -7.76 -11.41 -13.68
N GLY A 93 -8.66 -11.85 -14.54
CA GLY A 93 -9.94 -12.45 -14.17
C GLY A 93 -9.81 -13.72 -13.34
N GLN A 94 -8.65 -14.40 -13.40
CA GLN A 94 -8.30 -15.55 -12.55
C GLN A 94 -8.29 -15.19 -11.05
N LEU A 95 -8.05 -13.91 -10.73
CA LEU A 95 -8.10 -13.37 -9.36
C LEU A 95 -9.49 -12.89 -8.94
N GLY A 96 -10.50 -12.99 -9.82
CA GLY A 96 -11.83 -12.40 -9.65
C GLY A 96 -11.86 -10.89 -9.96
N PHE A 97 -13.03 -10.25 -9.80
CA PHE A 97 -13.22 -8.80 -10.00
C PHE A 97 -12.66 -8.26 -11.33
N ARG A 98 -13.24 -8.74 -12.44
CA ARG A 98 -12.86 -8.42 -13.83
C ARG A 98 -12.74 -6.91 -14.13
N TYR A 99 -13.47 -6.05 -13.41
CA TYR A 99 -13.37 -4.59 -13.55
C TYR A 99 -11.95 -4.05 -13.34
N ARG A 100 -11.05 -4.80 -12.68
CA ARG A 100 -9.64 -4.42 -12.51
C ARG A 100 -8.90 -4.33 -13.83
N ALA A 101 -9.22 -5.19 -14.81
CA ALA A 101 -8.65 -5.14 -16.15
C ALA A 101 -8.88 -3.76 -16.79
N GLN A 102 -10.14 -3.33 -16.79
CA GLN A 102 -10.54 -2.03 -17.32
C GLN A 102 -9.80 -0.88 -16.64
N ARG A 103 -9.66 -0.93 -15.30
CA ARG A 103 -8.95 0.13 -14.54
C ARG A 103 -7.44 0.15 -14.77
N LEU A 104 -6.82 -1.02 -14.89
CA LEU A 104 -5.40 -1.15 -15.21
C LEU A 104 -5.10 -0.54 -16.59
N VAL A 105 -5.88 -0.91 -17.61
CA VAL A 105 -5.73 -0.36 -18.97
C VAL A 105 -6.03 1.14 -19.00
N ALA A 106 -7.11 1.58 -18.34
CA ALA A 106 -7.43 3.01 -18.26
C ALA A 106 -6.33 3.82 -17.53
N THR A 107 -5.73 3.25 -16.48
CA THR A 107 -4.59 3.86 -15.80
C THR A 107 -3.39 3.95 -16.72
N ALA A 108 -3.03 2.86 -17.40
CA ALA A 108 -1.90 2.83 -18.33
C ALA A 108 -2.05 3.86 -19.45
N ARG A 109 -3.25 3.97 -20.04
CA ARG A 109 -3.55 5.00 -21.04
C ARG A 109 -3.43 6.41 -20.49
N THR A 110 -3.97 6.66 -19.29
CA THR A 110 -3.85 7.98 -18.64
C THR A 110 -2.38 8.34 -18.39
N VAL A 111 -1.56 7.38 -17.95
CA VAL A 111 -0.12 7.59 -17.77
C VAL A 111 0.59 7.86 -19.09
N LEU A 112 0.25 7.13 -20.15
CA LEU A 112 0.81 7.35 -21.48
C LEU A 112 0.47 8.75 -22.02
N ASP A 113 -0.82 9.11 -21.98
CA ASP A 113 -1.35 10.31 -22.61
C ASP A 113 -1.05 11.59 -21.81
N SER A 114 -1.21 11.55 -20.48
CA SER A 114 -1.12 12.73 -19.62
C SER A 114 0.24 12.90 -18.94
N TYR A 115 1.01 11.81 -18.83
CA TYR A 115 2.29 11.79 -18.11
C TYR A 115 3.43 11.23 -18.98
N SER A 116 3.26 11.19 -20.30
CA SER A 116 4.28 10.76 -21.27
C SER A 116 4.87 9.37 -20.98
N GLY A 117 4.04 8.45 -20.47
CA GLY A 117 4.45 7.08 -20.16
C GLY A 117 5.22 6.92 -18.85
N VAL A 118 5.29 7.96 -18.01
CA VAL A 118 5.97 7.93 -16.71
C VAL A 118 4.95 8.01 -15.60
N ILE A 119 4.92 7.02 -14.70
CA ILE A 119 4.04 7.08 -13.52
C ILE A 119 4.47 8.26 -12.65
N PRO A 120 3.55 9.18 -12.31
CA PRO A 120 3.89 10.37 -11.55
C PRO A 120 4.37 10.02 -10.14
N ARG A 121 5.35 10.79 -9.65
CA ARG A 121 5.83 10.68 -8.26
C ARG A 121 4.93 11.42 -7.28
N ASP A 122 4.27 12.50 -7.72
CA ASP A 122 3.42 13.29 -6.85
C ASP A 122 2.18 12.49 -6.41
N TYR A 123 1.91 12.51 -5.11
CA TYR A 123 0.80 11.79 -4.51
C TYR A 123 -0.58 12.23 -5.06
N ASN A 124 -0.77 13.52 -5.32
CA ASN A 124 -2.06 14.02 -5.83
C ASN A 124 -2.24 13.64 -7.31
N GLU A 125 -1.17 13.64 -8.09
CA GLU A 125 -1.19 13.12 -9.46
C GLU A 125 -1.49 11.62 -9.49
N LEU A 126 -0.91 10.83 -8.59
CA LEU A 126 -1.26 9.42 -8.43
C LEU A 126 -2.76 9.22 -8.14
N LEU A 127 -3.37 10.08 -7.31
CA LEU A 127 -4.81 10.03 -7.02
C LEU A 127 -5.70 10.38 -8.21
N CYS A 128 -5.17 11.08 -9.23
CA CYS A 128 -5.90 11.34 -10.46
C CYS A 128 -5.98 10.11 -11.38
N LEU A 129 -5.18 9.08 -11.14
CA LEU A 129 -5.16 7.88 -11.98
C LEU A 129 -6.42 7.01 -11.78
N PRO A 130 -7.04 6.49 -12.85
CA PRO A 130 -8.24 5.67 -12.79
C PRO A 130 -8.15 4.45 -11.86
N GLY A 131 -8.89 4.46 -10.76
CA GLY A 131 -8.92 3.31 -9.83
C GLY A 131 -7.79 3.31 -8.80
N VAL A 132 -6.92 4.33 -8.82
CA VAL A 132 -5.93 4.60 -7.77
C VAL A 132 -6.60 5.45 -6.68
N GLY A 133 -6.86 4.81 -5.54
CA GLY A 133 -7.31 5.51 -4.33
C GLY A 133 -6.15 5.80 -3.37
N PRO A 134 -6.42 6.40 -2.19
CA PRO A 134 -5.39 6.76 -1.20
C PRO A 134 -4.42 5.64 -0.85
N TYR A 135 -4.90 4.40 -0.80
CA TYR A 135 -4.05 3.25 -0.52
C TYR A 135 -3.06 2.94 -1.63
N ILE A 136 -3.49 2.86 -2.90
CA ILE A 136 -2.56 2.58 -4.00
C ILE A 136 -1.62 3.77 -4.19
N ALA A 137 -2.14 5.00 -4.13
CA ALA A 137 -1.30 6.19 -4.22
C ALA A 137 -0.21 6.19 -3.13
N THR A 138 -0.55 5.84 -1.89
CA THR A 138 0.43 5.74 -0.79
C THR A 138 1.40 4.58 -1.02
N ALA A 139 0.91 3.42 -1.44
CA ALA A 139 1.74 2.25 -1.70
C ALA A 139 2.78 2.54 -2.80
N VAL A 140 2.39 3.12 -3.93
CA VAL A 140 3.32 3.54 -4.99
C VAL A 140 4.29 4.59 -4.48
N SER A 141 3.81 5.61 -3.76
CA SER A 141 4.67 6.66 -3.18
C SER A 141 5.75 6.09 -2.25
N VAL A 142 5.40 5.11 -1.42
CA VAL A 142 6.32 4.49 -0.46
C VAL A 142 7.26 3.49 -1.13
N PHE A 143 6.70 2.52 -1.86
CA PHE A 143 7.47 1.37 -2.35
C PHE A 143 8.28 1.70 -3.60
N ALA A 144 7.80 2.59 -4.47
CA ALA A 144 8.51 2.99 -5.67
C ALA A 144 9.40 4.23 -5.44
N PHE A 145 8.90 5.19 -4.67
CA PHE A 145 9.55 6.50 -4.53
C PHE A 145 10.12 6.80 -3.14
N GLY A 146 9.93 5.90 -2.17
CA GLY A 146 10.52 6.03 -0.84
C GLY A 146 9.91 7.15 0.01
N GLU A 147 8.69 7.61 -0.29
CA GLU A 147 8.04 8.64 0.51
C GLU A 147 7.84 8.18 1.96
N ARG A 148 8.00 9.13 2.89
CA ARG A 148 7.81 8.86 4.33
C ARG A 148 6.32 8.89 4.69
N ARG A 149 5.60 7.82 4.34
CA ARG A 149 4.18 7.60 4.62
C ARG A 149 3.89 6.19 5.12
N VAL A 150 2.68 5.99 5.65
CA VAL A 150 2.16 4.68 6.04
C VAL A 150 0.97 4.30 5.15
N VAL A 151 1.06 3.13 4.53
CA VAL A 151 0.01 2.47 3.78
C VAL A 151 -1.05 1.98 4.75
N VAL A 152 -2.24 2.59 4.71
CA VAL A 152 -3.32 2.26 5.63
C VAL A 152 -4.39 1.40 4.95
N ASP A 153 -4.49 0.15 5.38
CA ASP A 153 -5.65 -0.70 5.13
C ASP A 153 -6.47 -0.97 6.39
N THR A 154 -7.48 -1.84 6.28
CA THR A 154 -8.34 -2.19 7.42
C THR A 154 -7.57 -2.87 8.55
N ASN A 155 -6.51 -3.63 8.22
CA ASN A 155 -5.73 -4.37 9.20
C ASN A 155 -4.73 -3.44 9.91
N VAL A 156 -4.12 -2.50 9.18
CA VAL A 156 -3.33 -1.42 9.77
C VAL A 156 -4.18 -0.54 10.69
N ILE A 157 -5.44 -0.24 10.34
CA ILE A 157 -6.35 0.47 11.26
C ILE A 157 -6.53 -0.29 12.58
N LYS A 158 -6.67 -1.63 12.54
CA LYS A 158 -6.72 -2.44 13.77
C LYS A 158 -5.45 -2.32 14.60
N ILE A 159 -4.27 -2.23 13.98
CA ILE A 159 -3.01 -1.96 14.70
C ILE A 159 -3.12 -0.63 15.44
N LEU A 160 -3.56 0.45 14.76
CA LEU A 160 -3.68 1.78 15.38
C LEU A 160 -4.64 1.74 16.58
N GLU A 161 -5.74 0.99 16.45
CA GLU A 161 -6.70 0.78 17.52
C GLU A 161 -6.15 -0.05 18.68
N HIS A 162 -5.40 -1.11 18.40
CA HIS A 162 -4.86 -2.04 19.39
C HIS A 162 -3.68 -1.47 20.18
N PHE A 163 -2.72 -0.87 19.48
CA PHE A 163 -1.47 -0.39 20.08
C PHE A 163 -1.58 1.02 20.67
N PHE A 164 -2.45 1.86 20.09
CA PHE A 164 -2.51 3.28 20.44
C PHE A 164 -3.89 3.72 20.93
N GLY A 165 -4.89 2.84 20.95
CA GLY A 165 -6.26 3.23 21.29
C GLY A 165 -6.87 4.22 20.30
N PHE A 166 -6.25 4.44 19.13
CA PHE A 166 -6.72 5.40 18.16
C PHE A 166 -8.06 4.91 17.57
N ARG A 167 -9.06 5.79 17.51
CA ARG A 167 -10.37 5.48 16.91
C ARG A 167 -10.70 6.55 15.88
N SER A 168 -11.10 6.10 14.69
CA SER A 168 -11.63 6.96 13.65
C SER A 168 -12.91 7.64 14.14
N SER A 169 -13.06 8.91 13.78
CA SER A 169 -14.29 9.68 14.00
C SER A 169 -15.38 9.36 12.96
N LYS A 170 -15.00 8.74 11.83
CA LYS A 170 -15.90 8.42 10.72
C LYS A 170 -16.33 6.94 10.72
N PRO A 171 -17.55 6.63 10.23
CA PRO A 171 -18.02 5.25 10.05
C PRO A 171 -17.18 4.40 9.09
N ARG A 172 -16.48 5.06 8.15
CA ARG A 172 -15.53 4.42 7.23
C ARG A 172 -14.13 4.93 7.57
N PRO A 173 -13.35 4.26 8.45
CA PRO A 173 -12.08 4.78 8.93
C PRO A 173 -11.07 5.15 7.84
N ARG A 174 -11.06 4.42 6.72
CA ARG A 174 -10.20 4.72 5.58
C ARG A 174 -10.47 6.07 4.90
N THR A 175 -11.64 6.69 5.16
CA THR A 175 -11.98 8.03 4.66
C THR A 175 -11.74 9.13 5.70
N ASP A 176 -11.26 8.77 6.90
CA ASP A 176 -10.89 9.72 7.93
C ASP A 176 -9.44 10.17 7.72
N LYS A 177 -9.24 11.47 7.47
CA LYS A 177 -7.91 12.05 7.28
C LYS A 177 -7.05 11.90 8.53
N ALA A 178 -7.67 11.93 9.72
CA ALA A 178 -6.97 11.79 10.99
C ALA A 178 -6.31 10.40 11.14
N VAL A 179 -6.90 9.35 10.55
CA VAL A 179 -6.30 8.00 10.53
C VAL A 179 -4.99 8.03 9.74
N TRP A 180 -4.99 8.62 8.55
CA TRP A 180 -3.81 8.71 7.69
C TRP A 180 -2.73 9.59 8.31
N GLU A 181 -3.10 10.76 8.87
CA GLU A 181 -2.16 11.66 9.54
C GLU A 181 -1.53 11.01 10.78
N PHE A 182 -2.31 10.28 11.57
CA PHE A 182 -1.80 9.54 12.71
C PHE A 182 -0.84 8.43 12.29
N ALA A 183 -1.21 7.65 11.27
CA ALA A 183 -0.36 6.59 10.72
C ALA A 183 0.96 7.16 10.16
N ASP A 184 0.91 8.22 9.35
CA ASP A 184 2.10 8.91 8.82
C ASP A 184 2.99 9.46 9.95
N SER A 185 2.41 9.84 11.08
CA SER A 185 3.19 10.23 12.26
C SER A 185 4.08 9.08 12.75
N LEU A 186 3.65 7.83 12.62
CA LEU A 186 4.40 6.63 13.01
C LEU A 186 5.49 6.23 12.02
N ALA A 187 5.51 6.79 10.81
CA ALA A 187 6.51 6.44 9.80
C ALA A 187 7.95 6.69 10.31
N PRO A 188 8.87 5.72 10.18
CA PRO A 188 10.28 5.93 10.55
C PRO A 188 10.97 6.89 9.57
N SER A 189 12.12 7.43 9.95
CA SER A 189 12.94 8.27 9.04
C SER A 189 13.75 7.46 8.02
N SER A 190 13.87 6.15 8.23
CA SER A 190 14.62 5.20 7.40
C SER A 190 13.87 3.85 7.39
N ARG A 191 14.14 2.99 6.40
CA ARG A 191 13.47 1.68 6.26
C ARG A 191 11.93 1.80 6.23
N VAL A 192 11.40 2.86 5.62
CA VAL A 192 9.93 3.08 5.57
C VAL A 192 9.20 1.97 4.82
N GLN A 193 9.84 1.37 3.79
CA GLN A 193 9.28 0.23 3.06
C GLN A 193 9.14 -0.99 3.97
N ASP A 194 10.21 -1.39 4.66
CA ASP A 194 10.21 -2.50 5.61
C ASP A 194 9.19 -2.29 6.73
N PHE A 195 9.06 -1.05 7.22
CA PHE A 195 8.05 -0.73 8.23
C PHE A 195 6.64 -0.96 7.70
N ASN A 196 6.35 -0.53 6.47
CA ASN A 196 5.04 -0.76 5.84
C ASN A 196 4.78 -2.25 5.57
N TRP A 197 5.78 -3.00 5.10
CA TRP A 197 5.66 -4.44 4.95
C TRP A 197 5.47 -5.17 6.28
N GLY A 198 6.18 -4.75 7.32
CA GLY A 198 6.01 -5.22 8.68
C GLY A 198 4.60 -4.98 9.21
N LEU A 199 4.04 -3.78 9.04
CA LEU A 199 2.66 -3.48 9.43
C LEU A 199 1.64 -4.37 8.70
N LEU A 200 1.78 -4.51 7.38
CA LEU A 200 0.87 -5.31 6.56
C LEU A 200 0.97 -6.81 6.85
N ASP A 201 2.17 -7.32 7.13
CA ASP A 201 2.38 -8.73 7.46
C ASP A 201 1.96 -9.04 8.89
N TYR A 202 2.37 -8.23 9.87
CA TYR A 202 2.00 -8.39 11.28
C TYR A 202 0.49 -8.39 11.44
N SER A 203 -0.20 -7.40 10.86
CA SER A 203 -1.66 -7.30 10.99
C SER A 203 -2.42 -8.41 10.26
N ALA A 204 -1.81 -9.10 9.30
CA ALA A 204 -2.42 -10.24 8.64
C ALA A 204 -2.16 -11.57 9.38
N ALA A 205 -1.11 -11.63 10.20
CA ALA A 205 -0.73 -12.82 10.96
C ALA A 205 -1.30 -12.83 12.39
N GLU A 206 -1.36 -11.66 13.03
CA GLU A 206 -1.57 -11.53 14.48
C GLU A 206 -2.92 -10.87 14.86
N LEU A 207 -3.69 -10.33 13.90
CA LEU A 207 -4.93 -9.54 14.11
C LEU A 207 -6.07 -9.88 13.13
#